data_AF-B7FX14-F1
#
_entry.id   AF-B7FX14-F1
#
_cell.length_a   1.000
_cell.length_b   1.000
_cell.length_c   1.000
_cell.angle_alpha   90.00
_cell.angle_beta   90.00
_cell.angle_gamma   90.00
#
_symmetry.space_group_name_H-M   'P 1'
#
loop_
_entity.id
_entity.type
_entity.pdbx_description
1 polymer ?
#
loop_
_entity_poly.entity_id
_entity_poly.type
_entity_poly.pdbx_seq_one_letter_code
_entity_poly.pdbx_strand_id
1 'polypeptide(L)'
;MEKVPRYPLSVILSFLTETEGTSLLITKRRYAYQLLPVFQQKVDGFEGLSVQNVKRRHRFMPLPVQDPFTLLARSNTRRLYRRRTRPTPGLSTSALASREWGTSPRFSHELELLRFLSQGHELCKHTGTLLVSYPRSGNTLVRTLLERTTGIVTGSDTRPDRGLSRELAEQHSLVGEGISQPNLVSFVKTHWPERTGNAQYTGKRAVLLVRNPFDAIDSYWNMNATKSHTRSLADEVYNRFRDKFGRLARNEIQIWIKFLDFWMTESGVPVLIVRFEDLVENTERELSRILRFSFQQAELSNAWQDRIRHAAKHEIDALGSYQPRSASRGVASIGKSLRKKRYSDDLLCYLHTSSQSHRVDYLKRFGYDVCTQGFPLNLKFGCYGDSNMEYRVADTSVQVNVGAPIRPVSCEFGRLLQQWRYSVTDTDRNPLPTV
;
A
#
# COMPACT_ATOMS: atom_id res chain seq x y z
N MET A 1 42.45 3.77 -23.09
CA MET A 1 41.56 3.10 -22.12
C MET A 1 40.38 4.03 -21.82
N GLU A 2 39.18 3.70 -22.29
CA GLU A 2 37.97 4.47 -21.97
C GLU A 2 37.69 4.42 -20.46
N LYS A 3 37.42 5.59 -19.86
CA LYS A 3 37.05 5.73 -18.44
C LYS A 3 35.72 5.02 -18.18
N VAL A 4 35.76 3.89 -17.48
CA VAL A 4 34.57 3.18 -17.00
C VAL A 4 33.87 4.05 -15.93
N PRO A 5 32.60 4.45 -16.10
CA PRO A 5 31.88 5.18 -15.05
C PRO A 5 31.71 4.29 -13.82
N ARG A 6 31.75 4.90 -12.62
CA ARG A 6 31.88 4.33 -11.26
C ARG A 6 30.90 3.23 -10.79
N TYR A 7 30.19 2.54 -11.68
CA TYR A 7 29.30 1.42 -11.34
C TYR A 7 29.39 0.25 -12.34
N PRO A 8 30.55 -0.40 -12.55
CA PRO A 8 30.58 -1.56 -13.43
C PRO A 8 30.02 -2.83 -12.79
N LEU A 9 30.05 -2.95 -11.45
CA LEU A 9 29.71 -4.17 -10.73
C LEU A 9 29.03 -3.87 -9.40
N SER A 10 27.88 -4.51 -9.16
CA SER A 10 27.33 -4.67 -7.81
C SER A 10 26.87 -6.11 -7.65
N VAL A 11 27.48 -6.82 -6.70
CA VAL A 11 27.14 -8.20 -6.33
C VAL A 11 26.28 -8.12 -5.08
N ILE A 12 25.03 -8.57 -5.18
CA ILE A 12 24.15 -8.73 -4.03
C ILE A 12 24.20 -10.20 -3.65
N LEU A 13 24.94 -10.51 -2.59
CA LEU A 13 24.87 -11.80 -1.93
C LEU A 13 23.64 -11.76 -1.02
N SER A 14 22.57 -12.46 -1.41
CA SER A 14 21.43 -12.64 -0.53
C SER A 14 21.83 -13.64 0.54
N PHE A 15 22.02 -13.17 1.77
CA PHE A 15 22.28 -14.01 2.93
C PHE A 15 20.95 -14.69 3.32
N LEU A 16 20.56 -15.71 2.56
CA LEU A 16 19.58 -16.69 3.00
C LEU A 16 20.39 -17.81 3.63
N THR A 17 20.54 -17.74 4.94
CA THR A 17 21.00 -18.88 5.72
C THR A 17 19.99 -20.00 5.50
N GLU A 18 20.49 -21.08 4.91
CA GLU A 18 19.83 -22.37 4.68
C GLU A 18 18.92 -22.42 3.43
N THR A 19 19.46 -23.08 2.41
CA THR A 19 18.90 -23.51 1.12
C THR A 19 19.00 -22.50 -0.05
N GLU A 20 19.96 -22.82 -0.93
CA GLU A 20 20.14 -22.32 -2.31
C GLU A 20 20.61 -20.85 -2.46
N GLY A 21 21.90 -20.64 -2.17
CA GLY A 21 22.62 -19.40 -2.42
C GLY A 21 22.43 -18.87 -3.84
N THR A 22 21.53 -17.89 -3.98
CA THR A 22 21.31 -17.16 -5.22
C THR A 22 22.08 -15.84 -5.13
N SER A 23 23.18 -15.76 -5.87
CA SER A 23 23.98 -14.54 -6.01
C SER A 23 23.51 -13.76 -7.23
N LEU A 24 23.15 -12.48 -7.05
CA LEU A 24 22.70 -11.63 -8.14
C LEU A 24 23.87 -10.77 -8.65
N LEU A 25 24.29 -10.97 -9.90
CA LEU A 25 25.28 -10.14 -10.58
C LEU A 25 24.57 -9.07 -11.42
N ILE A 26 24.67 -7.80 -11.01
CA ILE A 26 24.12 -6.68 -11.78
C ILE A 26 25.23 -6.12 -12.67
N THR A 27 25.08 -6.27 -13.98
CA THR A 27 26.02 -5.77 -14.98
C THR A 27 25.31 -5.40 -16.29
N LYS A 28 25.96 -4.64 -17.18
CA LYS A 28 25.41 -4.41 -18.54
C LYS A 28 25.43 -5.74 -19.31
N ARG A 29 24.43 -5.99 -20.15
CA ARG A 29 24.30 -7.24 -20.94
C ARG A 29 25.60 -7.67 -21.63
N ARG A 30 26.36 -6.72 -22.20
CA ARG A 30 27.64 -6.98 -22.87
C ARG A 30 28.73 -7.58 -21.96
N TYR A 31 28.68 -7.32 -20.66
CA TYR A 31 29.67 -7.78 -19.69
C TYR A 31 29.24 -9.06 -18.95
N ALA A 32 27.96 -9.42 -19.01
CA ALA A 32 27.44 -10.61 -18.31
C ALA A 32 28.16 -11.89 -18.76
N TYR A 33 28.32 -12.10 -20.06
CA TYR A 33 28.99 -13.28 -20.59
C TYR A 33 30.50 -13.31 -20.34
N GLN A 34 31.14 -12.15 -20.18
CA GLN A 34 32.57 -12.05 -19.87
C GLN A 34 32.86 -12.30 -18.38
N LEU A 35 31.92 -12.00 -17.50
CA LEU A 35 32.08 -12.11 -16.05
C LEU A 35 31.64 -13.47 -15.49
N LEU A 36 30.72 -14.17 -16.16
CA LEU A 36 30.21 -15.48 -15.74
C LEU A 36 31.31 -16.54 -15.46
N PRO A 37 32.39 -16.65 -16.25
CA PRO A 37 33.47 -17.60 -15.97
C PRO A 37 34.24 -17.32 -14.67
N VAL A 38 34.26 -16.07 -14.18
CA VAL A 38 34.95 -15.69 -12.93
C VAL A 38 34.24 -16.24 -11.69
N PHE A 39 32.93 -16.48 -11.79
CA PHE A 39 32.11 -17.07 -10.72
C PHE A 39 32.02 -18.60 -10.82
N GLN A 40 32.70 -19.23 -11.79
CA GLN A 40 32.90 -20.68 -11.79
C GLN A 40 34.06 -20.99 -10.85
N GLN A 41 33.75 -21.63 -9.72
CA GLN A 41 34.74 -22.03 -8.73
C GLN A 41 35.70 -23.06 -9.36
N LYS A 42 37.01 -22.75 -9.41
CA LYS A 42 38.04 -23.74 -9.72
C LYS A 42 38.41 -24.47 -8.43
N VAL A 43 38.42 -25.80 -8.48
CA VAL A 43 38.53 -26.70 -7.30
C VAL A 43 40.00 -27.00 -6.93
N ASP A 44 40.90 -26.04 -7.16
CA ASP A 44 42.32 -26.26 -6.88
C ASP A 44 42.72 -25.40 -5.67
N GLY A 45 42.95 -26.03 -4.52
CA GLY A 45 43.56 -25.38 -3.35
C GLY A 45 42.91 -25.59 -1.97
N PHE A 46 41.98 -26.54 -1.79
CA PHE A 46 41.45 -26.89 -0.47
C PHE A 46 41.74 -28.34 -0.13
N GLU A 47 42.95 -28.62 0.37
CA GLU A 47 43.20 -29.88 1.08
C GLU A 47 42.40 -29.89 2.38
N GLY A 48 41.57 -30.93 2.57
CA GLY A 48 40.86 -31.19 3.83
C GLY A 48 39.37 -30.84 3.87
N LEU A 49 38.77 -30.27 2.82
CA LEU A 49 37.32 -30.06 2.75
C LEU A 49 36.67 -31.01 1.72
N SER A 50 35.92 -31.98 2.22
CA SER A 50 35.04 -32.84 1.41
C SER A 50 33.85 -32.04 0.91
N VAL A 51 33.92 -31.56 -0.34
CA VAL A 51 32.76 -31.01 -1.04
C VAL A 51 31.96 -32.17 -1.62
N GLN A 52 30.76 -32.43 -1.08
CA GLN A 52 29.83 -33.36 -1.71
C GLN A 52 29.44 -32.81 -3.09
N ASN A 53 30.02 -33.40 -4.14
CA ASN A 53 29.85 -33.02 -5.54
C ASN A 53 28.44 -33.34 -6.05
N VAL A 54 27.43 -32.58 -5.63
CA VAL A 54 26.18 -32.50 -6.37
C VAL A 54 26.37 -31.43 -7.45
N LYS A 55 26.75 -31.84 -8.67
CA LYS A 55 26.79 -30.95 -9.85
C LYS A 55 25.38 -30.44 -10.16
N ARG A 56 24.93 -29.37 -9.48
CA ARG A 56 23.77 -28.60 -9.93
C ARG A 56 24.24 -27.60 -10.98
N ARG A 57 23.80 -27.79 -12.23
CA ARG A 57 23.95 -26.77 -13.27
C ARG A 57 23.12 -25.55 -12.86
N HIS A 58 23.75 -24.54 -12.26
CA HIS A 58 23.11 -23.26 -12.02
C HIS A 58 22.81 -22.60 -13.37
N ARG A 59 21.52 -22.45 -13.69
CA ARG A 59 21.06 -21.79 -14.92
C ARG A 59 21.06 -20.28 -14.68
N PHE A 60 22.02 -19.59 -15.26
CA PHE A 60 22.06 -18.13 -15.23
C PHE A 60 21.01 -17.57 -16.18
N MET A 61 20.05 -16.80 -15.66
CA MET A 61 19.00 -16.16 -16.45
C MET A 61 19.16 -14.63 -16.40
N PRO A 62 19.43 -13.95 -17.53
CA PRO A 62 19.48 -12.49 -17.56
C PRO A 62 18.06 -11.93 -17.44
N LEU A 63 17.77 -11.21 -16.36
CA LEU A 63 16.51 -10.51 -16.14
C LEU A 63 16.66 -8.99 -16.39
N PRO A 64 15.70 -8.33 -17.06
CA PRO A 64 15.72 -6.88 -17.23
C PRO A 64 15.49 -6.17 -15.89
N VAL A 65 16.18 -5.05 -15.64
CA VAL A 65 16.13 -4.29 -14.38
C VAL A 65 14.74 -3.75 -14.01
N GLN A 66 13.82 -3.73 -14.97
CA GLN A 66 12.41 -3.34 -14.82
C GLN A 66 11.52 -4.48 -14.31
N ASP A 67 12.09 -5.68 -14.15
CA ASP A 67 11.41 -6.82 -13.57
C ASP A 67 11.03 -6.56 -12.09
N PRO A 68 9.75 -6.75 -11.70
CA PRO A 68 9.28 -6.48 -10.35
C PRO A 68 10.05 -7.21 -9.25
N PHE A 69 10.54 -8.45 -9.50
CA PHE A 69 11.36 -9.18 -8.53
C PHE A 69 12.70 -8.50 -8.31
N THR A 70 13.31 -8.02 -9.39
CA THR A 70 14.58 -7.28 -9.34
C THR A 70 14.42 -5.92 -8.63
N LEU A 71 13.30 -5.22 -8.84
CA LEU A 71 13.00 -3.96 -8.15
C LEU A 71 12.74 -4.16 -6.65
N LEU A 72 12.00 -5.22 -6.29
CA LEU A 72 11.71 -5.62 -4.92
C LEU A 72 13.02 -5.99 -4.17
N ALA A 73 13.85 -6.82 -4.78
CA ALA A 73 15.15 -7.21 -4.23
C ALA A 73 16.08 -6.00 -4.01
N ARG A 74 16.21 -5.11 -5.01
CA ARG A 74 17.03 -3.88 -4.91
C ARG A 74 16.56 -2.94 -3.79
N SER A 75 15.25 -2.86 -3.58
CA SER A 75 14.67 -1.99 -2.56
C SER A 75 14.94 -2.52 -1.16
N ASN A 76 14.86 -3.83 -0.96
CA ASN A 76 15.24 -4.48 0.29
C ASN A 76 16.72 -4.26 0.63
N THR A 77 17.62 -4.38 -0.36
CA THR A 77 19.05 -4.09 -0.18
C THR A 77 19.32 -2.60 0.14
N ARG A 78 18.64 -1.66 -0.51
CA ARG A 78 18.77 -0.21 -0.23
C ARG A 78 18.24 0.15 1.16
N ARG A 79 17.13 -0.46 1.61
CA ARG A 79 16.56 -0.31 2.95
C ARG A 79 17.55 -0.75 4.03
N LEU A 80 18.27 -1.87 3.81
CA LEU A 80 19.34 -2.35 4.70
C LEU A 80 20.55 -1.40 4.73
N TYR A 81 20.96 -0.87 3.58
CA TYR A 81 22.12 0.05 3.47
C TYR A 81 21.88 1.39 4.18
N ARG A 82 20.71 2.01 4.01
CA ARG A 82 20.39 3.32 4.63
C ARG A 82 20.28 3.26 6.16
N ARG A 83 20.05 2.07 6.73
CA ARG A 83 20.03 1.84 8.18
C ARG A 83 21.43 1.69 8.79
N ARG A 84 22.48 1.68 7.97
CA ARG A 84 23.85 1.25 8.36
C ARG A 84 24.90 2.36 8.44
N THR A 85 24.56 3.64 8.29
CA THR A 85 25.58 4.71 8.18
C THR A 85 25.43 5.84 9.18
N ARG A 86 26.23 5.79 10.26
CA ARG A 86 27.31 6.76 10.56
C ARG A 86 28.53 5.97 11.07
N PRO A 87 29.73 6.10 10.48
CA PRO A 87 30.92 5.43 11.01
C PRO A 87 31.67 6.32 12.00
N THR A 88 31.95 5.81 13.19
CA THR A 88 32.98 6.32 14.09
C THR A 88 34.36 6.02 13.46
N PRO A 89 35.28 6.99 13.34
CA PRO A 89 36.58 6.75 12.70
C PRO A 89 37.44 5.76 13.49
N GLY A 90 38.04 4.78 12.82
CA GLY A 90 39.11 3.94 13.38
C GLY A 90 38.75 2.52 13.82
N LEU A 91 37.48 2.10 13.69
CA LEU A 91 37.06 0.72 13.97
C LEU A 91 36.33 0.13 12.76
N SER A 92 36.68 -1.09 12.36
CA SER A 92 35.89 -1.83 11.38
C SER A 92 34.51 -2.13 11.95
N THR A 93 33.50 -2.27 11.10
CA THR A 93 32.12 -2.60 11.52
C THR A 93 32.06 -3.89 12.33
N SER A 94 32.95 -4.85 12.06
CA SER A 94 33.09 -6.06 12.85
C SER A 94 33.75 -5.80 14.21
N ALA A 95 34.77 -4.95 14.29
CA ALA A 95 35.43 -4.61 15.56
C ALA A 95 34.53 -3.77 16.48
N LEU A 96 33.68 -2.90 15.91
CA LEU A 96 32.67 -2.15 16.67
C LEU A 96 31.61 -3.11 17.24
N ALA A 97 31.08 -4.01 16.41
CA ALA A 97 30.09 -5.01 16.82
C ALA A 97 30.63 -5.98 17.87
N SER A 98 31.87 -6.47 17.73
CA SER A 98 32.50 -7.37 18.71
C SER A 98 32.81 -6.67 20.04
N ARG A 99 33.16 -5.38 20.01
CA ARG A 99 33.41 -4.59 21.21
C ARG A 99 32.10 -4.25 21.94
N GLU A 100 31.05 -3.91 21.21
CA GLU A 100 29.68 -3.72 21.74
C GLU A 100 29.10 -5.03 22.33
N TRP A 101 29.41 -6.17 21.71
CA TRP A 101 29.04 -7.50 22.18
C TRP A 101 29.74 -7.88 23.50
N GLY A 102 31.01 -7.51 23.66
CA GLY A 102 31.82 -7.82 24.85
C GLY A 102 31.53 -6.96 26.07
N THR A 103 31.02 -5.73 25.89
CA THR A 103 30.76 -4.78 26.99
C THR A 103 29.30 -4.61 27.36
N SER A 104 28.36 -5.20 26.62
CA SER A 104 26.93 -5.00 26.89
C SER A 104 26.41 -5.96 27.96
N PRO A 105 25.82 -5.46 29.07
CA PRO A 105 25.05 -6.30 29.98
C PRO A 105 23.83 -6.85 29.21
N ARG A 106 23.67 -8.18 29.21
CA ARG A 106 22.53 -8.98 28.71
C ARG A 106 21.49 -8.20 27.87
N PHE A 107 21.69 -8.24 26.55
CA PHE A 107 20.75 -8.03 25.42
C PHE A 107 19.51 -7.15 25.63
N SER A 108 19.42 -6.05 24.86
CA SER A 108 18.17 -5.30 24.66
C SER A 108 17.30 -5.90 23.53
N HIS A 109 15.99 -5.82 23.75
CA HIS A 109 14.83 -6.34 23.01
C HIS A 109 14.77 -6.02 21.50
N GLU A 110 15.67 -5.20 20.97
CA GLU A 110 15.61 -4.65 19.60
C GLU A 110 16.22 -5.56 18.53
N LEU A 111 17.12 -6.48 18.90
CA LEU A 111 17.76 -7.41 17.96
C LEU A 111 16.93 -8.69 17.70
N GLU A 112 15.95 -9.02 18.54
CA GLU A 112 14.98 -10.09 18.25
C GLU A 112 14.10 -9.76 17.04
N LEU A 113 13.89 -8.47 16.75
CA LEU A 113 13.12 -8.00 15.59
C LEU A 113 13.78 -8.36 14.24
N LEU A 114 15.07 -8.71 14.23
CA LEU A 114 15.85 -9.05 13.03
C LEU A 114 15.88 -10.55 12.69
N ARG A 115 15.28 -11.43 13.50
CA ARG A 115 15.09 -12.87 13.17
C ARG A 115 14.06 -13.13 12.04
N PHE A 116 13.50 -12.07 11.47
CA PHE A 116 12.37 -12.07 10.51
C PHE A 116 12.56 -12.88 9.22
N LEU A 117 13.80 -13.15 8.78
CA LEU A 117 14.02 -13.90 7.53
C LEU A 117 13.72 -15.40 7.64
N SER A 118 13.57 -15.97 8.86
CA SER A 118 13.23 -17.39 9.03
C SER A 118 11.71 -17.68 9.03
N GLN A 119 10.85 -16.68 9.24
CA GLN A 119 9.37 -16.86 9.29
C GLN A 119 8.62 -16.37 8.04
N GLY A 120 9.32 -15.80 7.05
CA GLY A 120 8.71 -15.32 5.80
C GLY A 120 7.94 -16.40 5.03
N HIS A 121 8.29 -17.68 5.19
CA HIS A 121 7.60 -18.79 4.55
C HIS A 121 6.19 -19.07 5.13
N GLU A 122 5.92 -18.72 6.40
CA GLU A 122 4.58 -18.92 6.98
C GLU A 122 3.62 -17.77 6.64
N LEU A 123 4.09 -16.52 6.57
CA LEU A 123 3.22 -15.40 6.15
C LEU A 123 2.83 -15.46 4.67
N CYS A 124 3.64 -16.10 3.82
CA CYS A 124 3.28 -16.40 2.43
C CYS A 124 2.23 -17.53 2.30
N LYS A 125 1.84 -18.20 3.39
CA LYS A 125 0.67 -19.10 3.40
C LYS A 125 -0.66 -18.34 3.54
N HIS A 126 -0.64 -17.11 4.05
CA HIS A 126 -1.82 -16.25 4.26
C HIS A 126 -2.10 -15.31 3.06
N THR A 127 -1.83 -15.79 1.85
CA THR A 127 -1.89 -15.01 0.61
C THR A 127 -3.32 -14.84 0.11
N GLY A 128 -3.57 -13.73 -0.59
CA GLY A 128 -4.88 -13.44 -1.18
C GLY A 128 -5.79 -12.53 -0.34
N THR A 129 -5.24 -11.76 0.61
CA THR A 129 -6.00 -10.68 1.26
C THR A 129 -6.02 -9.45 0.35
N LEU A 130 -7.22 -9.01 -0.02
CA LEU A 130 -7.43 -7.80 -0.80
C LEU A 130 -7.58 -6.60 0.12
N LEU A 131 -6.88 -5.49 -0.17
CA LEU A 131 -7.14 -4.18 0.43
C LEU A 131 -8.02 -3.38 -0.53
N VAL A 132 -9.32 -3.44 -0.29
CA VAL A 132 -10.33 -2.90 -1.22
C VAL A 132 -10.86 -1.59 -0.68
N SER A 133 -10.94 -0.56 -1.51
CA SER A 133 -11.68 0.65 -1.16
C SER A 133 -12.05 1.49 -2.37
N TYR A 134 -13.08 2.30 -2.21
CA TYR A 134 -13.31 3.44 -3.09
C TYR A 134 -12.05 4.34 -3.09
N PRO A 135 -11.65 4.94 -4.23
CA PRO A 135 -10.49 5.81 -4.30
C PRO A 135 -10.45 6.85 -3.17
N ARG A 136 -9.24 7.12 -2.65
CA ARG A 136 -8.98 8.13 -1.61
C ARG A 136 -9.52 7.81 -0.21
N SER A 137 -9.86 6.55 0.06
CA SER A 137 -10.31 6.10 1.38
C SER A 137 -9.19 5.74 2.37
N GLY A 138 -7.92 5.94 2.04
CA GLY A 138 -6.79 5.72 2.96
C GLY A 138 -5.93 4.48 2.69
N ASN A 139 -6.04 3.88 1.51
CA ASN A 139 -5.22 2.73 1.09
C ASN A 139 -3.71 2.90 1.34
N THR A 140 -3.17 4.07 1.00
CA THR A 140 -1.74 4.35 1.20
C THR A 140 -1.35 4.29 2.67
N LEU A 141 -2.18 4.83 3.57
CA LEU A 141 -1.97 4.78 5.02
C LEU A 141 -1.95 3.33 5.53
N VAL A 142 -3.01 2.56 5.22
CA VAL A 142 -3.10 1.15 5.63
C VAL A 142 -1.92 0.33 5.12
N ARG A 143 -1.54 0.51 3.85
CA ARG A 143 -0.38 -0.18 3.28
C ARG A 143 0.90 0.16 4.03
N THR A 144 1.18 1.44 4.28
CA THR A 144 2.39 1.83 5.03
C THR A 144 2.39 1.25 6.44
N LEU A 145 1.26 1.26 7.14
CA LEU A 145 1.14 0.66 8.48
C LEU A 145 1.35 -0.86 8.46
N LEU A 146 0.77 -1.56 7.47
CA LEU A 146 0.97 -2.99 7.28
C LEU A 146 2.42 -3.33 6.94
N GLU A 147 3.07 -2.60 6.03
CA GLU A 147 4.49 -2.83 5.70
C GLU A 147 5.41 -2.59 6.91
N ARG A 148 5.10 -1.58 7.73
CA ARG A 148 5.86 -1.28 8.96
C ARG A 148 5.68 -2.36 10.03
N THR A 149 4.46 -2.83 10.21
CA THR A 149 4.12 -3.83 11.23
C THR A 149 4.66 -5.20 10.84
N THR A 150 4.38 -5.61 9.59
CA THR A 150 4.69 -6.96 9.10
C THR A 150 6.09 -7.09 8.52
N GLY A 151 6.70 -6.00 8.05
CA GLY A 151 7.94 -6.04 7.26
C GLY A 151 7.76 -6.60 5.85
N ILE A 152 6.53 -6.95 5.44
CA ILE A 152 6.19 -7.52 4.13
C ILE A 152 5.72 -6.42 3.20
N VAL A 153 6.16 -6.45 1.94
CA VAL A 153 5.73 -5.50 0.92
C VAL A 153 4.28 -5.76 0.53
N THR A 154 3.52 -4.67 0.39
CA THR A 154 2.14 -4.71 -0.08
C THR A 154 2.06 -4.45 -1.58
N GLY A 155 1.22 -5.22 -2.27
CA GLY A 155 0.94 -5.09 -3.71
C GLY A 155 -0.13 -4.06 -4.05
N SER A 156 -0.27 -3.76 -5.34
CA SER A 156 -1.31 -2.91 -5.93
C SER A 156 -1.51 -3.31 -7.38
N ASP A 157 -2.77 -3.42 -7.82
CA ASP A 157 -3.10 -3.70 -9.23
C ASP A 157 -3.06 -2.45 -10.14
N THR A 158 -2.45 -1.37 -9.68
CA THR A 158 -2.28 -0.15 -10.46
C THR A 158 -1.07 -0.28 -11.38
N ARG A 159 -1.13 0.29 -12.58
CA ARG A 159 0.01 0.25 -13.51
C ARG A 159 1.22 1.02 -12.94
N PRO A 160 2.42 0.42 -12.89
CA PRO A 160 3.59 1.04 -12.29
C PRO A 160 4.17 2.20 -13.14
N ASP A 161 3.81 2.28 -14.42
CA ASP A 161 4.25 3.32 -15.35
C ASP A 161 3.52 4.67 -15.15
N ARG A 162 2.38 4.68 -14.44
CA ARG A 162 1.60 5.89 -14.19
C ARG A 162 2.31 6.80 -13.18
N GLY A 163 2.29 8.11 -13.46
CA GLY A 163 2.99 9.11 -12.62
C GLY A 163 2.66 9.04 -11.13
N LEU A 164 1.38 8.90 -10.78
CA LEU A 164 0.91 8.75 -9.39
C LEU A 164 1.45 7.46 -8.73
N SER A 165 1.46 6.34 -9.47
CA SER A 165 2.03 5.07 -8.97
C SER A 165 3.55 5.15 -8.81
N ARG A 166 4.23 5.81 -9.76
CA ARG A 166 5.67 6.06 -9.67
C ARG A 166 6.01 6.91 -8.45
N GLU A 167 5.25 7.97 -8.18
CA GLU A 167 5.38 8.81 -6.98
C GLU A 167 5.25 7.96 -5.70
N LEU A 168 4.24 7.09 -5.62
CA LEU A 168 4.06 6.16 -4.48
C LEU A 168 5.25 5.21 -4.30
N ALA A 169 5.78 4.64 -5.39
CA ALA A 169 6.90 3.71 -5.32
C ALA A 169 8.22 4.42 -4.96
N GLU A 170 8.52 5.54 -5.60
CA GLU A 170 9.81 6.23 -5.50
C GLU A 170 9.89 7.13 -4.27
N GLN A 171 8.83 7.88 -3.99
CA GLN A 171 8.82 8.87 -2.92
C GLN A 171 8.29 8.26 -1.63
N HIS A 172 7.23 7.45 -1.69
CA HIS A 172 6.54 6.91 -0.51
C HIS A 172 6.90 5.46 -0.16
N SER A 173 7.92 4.89 -0.85
CA SER A 173 8.46 3.56 -0.59
C SER A 173 7.47 2.40 -0.73
N LEU A 174 6.33 2.60 -1.41
CA LEU A 174 5.36 1.54 -1.73
C LEU A 174 5.76 0.81 -3.00
N VAL A 175 6.83 0.02 -2.89
CA VAL A 175 7.52 -0.58 -4.04
C VAL A 175 6.74 -1.70 -4.75
N GLY A 176 5.66 -2.21 -4.14
CA GLY A 176 4.78 -3.22 -4.72
C GLY A 176 3.72 -2.69 -5.69
N GLU A 177 3.84 -1.44 -6.19
CA GLU A 177 2.97 -0.96 -7.28
C GLU A 177 3.10 -1.85 -8.52
N GLY A 178 1.97 -2.31 -9.06
CA GLY A 178 1.92 -3.21 -10.20
C GLY A 178 2.10 -4.69 -9.86
N ILE A 179 2.31 -5.04 -8.59
CA ILE A 179 2.42 -6.42 -8.12
C ILE A 179 1.07 -6.83 -7.54
N SER A 180 0.44 -7.83 -8.17
CA SER A 180 -0.85 -8.38 -7.72
C SER A 180 -0.83 -9.89 -7.57
N GLN A 181 0.30 -10.54 -7.84
CA GLN A 181 0.44 -11.99 -7.72
C GLN A 181 0.41 -12.38 -6.23
N PRO A 182 -0.58 -13.17 -5.79
CA PRO A 182 -0.75 -13.48 -4.37
C PRO A 182 0.46 -14.20 -3.76
N ASN A 183 1.24 -14.96 -4.54
CA ASN A 183 2.44 -15.64 -4.05
C ASN A 183 3.63 -14.69 -3.78
N LEU A 184 3.54 -13.41 -4.14
CA LEU A 184 4.62 -12.42 -3.96
C LEU A 184 4.34 -11.43 -2.84
N VAL A 185 3.07 -11.21 -2.52
CA VAL A 185 2.61 -10.21 -1.56
C VAL A 185 1.42 -10.74 -0.77
N SER A 186 1.40 -10.52 0.54
CA SER A 186 0.28 -10.97 1.40
C SER A 186 -0.98 -10.12 1.22
N PHE A 187 -0.81 -8.86 0.83
CA PHE A 187 -1.88 -7.88 0.67
C PHE A 187 -1.83 -7.25 -0.72
N VAL A 188 -2.95 -7.21 -1.43
CA VAL A 188 -3.05 -6.55 -2.74
C VAL A 188 -4.11 -5.45 -2.69
N LYS A 189 -3.69 -4.21 -2.90
CA LYS A 189 -4.59 -3.07 -2.98
C LYS A 189 -5.31 -3.02 -4.33
N THR A 190 -6.62 -2.76 -4.31
CA THR A 190 -7.44 -2.57 -5.52
C THR A 190 -8.57 -1.56 -5.32
N HIS A 191 -9.06 -1.03 -6.44
CA HIS A 191 -10.31 -0.27 -6.51
C HIS A 191 -11.39 -1.01 -7.31
N TRP A 192 -11.17 -2.27 -7.69
CA TRP A 192 -12.20 -3.07 -8.31
C TRP A 192 -13.45 -3.15 -7.42
N PRO A 193 -14.68 -3.06 -7.94
CA PRO A 193 -15.04 -2.88 -9.35
C PRO A 193 -15.29 -1.43 -9.77
N GLU A 194 -14.86 -0.40 -9.02
CA GLU A 194 -14.94 1.00 -9.49
C GLU A 194 -14.25 1.16 -10.84
N ARG A 195 -13.11 0.51 -11.03
CA ARG A 195 -12.38 0.45 -12.29
C ARG A 195 -11.55 -0.82 -12.40
N THR A 196 -11.28 -1.24 -13.63
CA THR A 196 -10.34 -2.32 -13.93
C THR A 196 -8.90 -1.89 -13.67
N GLY A 197 -8.15 -2.71 -12.92
CA GLY A 197 -6.71 -2.63 -12.71
C GLY A 197 -5.88 -3.13 -13.89
N ASN A 198 -4.61 -3.45 -13.65
CA ASN A 198 -3.65 -3.85 -14.68
C ASN A 198 -3.58 -5.36 -14.94
N ALA A 199 -4.04 -6.18 -14.00
CA ALA A 199 -3.97 -7.63 -14.09
C ALA A 199 -5.20 -8.26 -13.46
N GLN A 200 -5.59 -9.43 -13.97
CA GLN A 200 -6.57 -10.30 -13.35
C GLN A 200 -5.89 -11.20 -12.33
N TYR A 201 -6.54 -11.41 -11.20
CA TYR A 201 -6.03 -12.25 -10.11
C TYR A 201 -7.17 -12.59 -9.16
N THR A 202 -6.91 -13.54 -8.27
CA THR A 202 -7.91 -14.07 -7.35
C THR A 202 -7.62 -13.61 -5.93
N GLY A 203 -8.65 -13.16 -5.23
CA GLY A 203 -8.62 -12.87 -3.79
C GLY A 203 -9.42 -13.90 -3.00
N LYS A 204 -9.01 -14.15 -1.75
CA LYS A 204 -9.69 -15.09 -0.84
C LYS A 204 -10.49 -14.39 0.27
N ARG A 205 -10.20 -13.11 0.51
CA ARG A 205 -10.84 -12.28 1.54
C ARG A 205 -10.57 -10.81 1.25
N ALA A 206 -11.40 -9.92 1.79
CA ALA A 206 -11.25 -8.49 1.58
C ALA A 206 -11.27 -7.71 2.91
N VAL A 207 -10.29 -6.84 3.08
CA VAL A 207 -10.37 -5.73 4.03
C VAL A 207 -10.98 -4.56 3.28
N LEU A 208 -12.27 -4.31 3.53
CA LEU A 208 -13.04 -3.21 2.96
C LEU A 208 -12.81 -1.95 3.78
N LEU A 209 -11.93 -1.09 3.27
CA LEU A 209 -11.66 0.22 3.85
C LEU A 209 -12.70 1.23 3.36
N VAL A 210 -13.51 1.74 4.28
CA VAL A 210 -14.61 2.67 4.02
C VAL A 210 -14.24 4.03 4.60
N ARG A 211 -14.38 5.10 3.81
CA ARG A 211 -14.23 6.48 4.29
C ARG A 211 -15.52 7.24 4.05
N ASN A 212 -15.81 8.24 4.88
CA ASN A 212 -16.93 9.13 4.63
C ASN A 212 -16.88 9.70 3.19
N PRO A 213 -17.99 9.62 2.43
CA PRO A 213 -17.96 9.91 1.01
C PRO A 213 -17.69 11.40 0.73
N PHE A 214 -18.08 12.31 1.62
CA PHE A 214 -17.81 13.75 1.45
C PHE A 214 -16.30 14.02 1.37
N ASP A 215 -15.51 13.55 2.34
CA ASP A 215 -14.07 13.76 2.28
C ASP A 215 -13.38 12.91 1.20
N ALA A 216 -13.89 11.71 0.90
CA ALA A 216 -13.34 10.86 -0.15
C ALA A 216 -13.51 11.48 -1.54
N ILE A 217 -14.70 12.02 -1.84
CA ILE A 217 -15.04 12.67 -3.10
C ILE A 217 -14.27 13.99 -3.25
N ASP A 218 -14.22 14.83 -2.22
CA ASP A 218 -13.37 16.03 -2.23
C ASP A 218 -11.91 15.66 -2.48
N SER A 219 -11.41 14.61 -1.82
CA SER A 219 -10.05 14.08 -2.06
C SER A 219 -9.82 13.59 -3.47
N TYR A 220 -10.84 13.00 -4.08
CA TYR A 220 -10.77 12.49 -5.43
C TYR A 220 -10.73 13.64 -6.43
N TRP A 221 -11.54 14.68 -6.23
CA TRP A 221 -11.49 15.90 -7.02
C TRP A 221 -10.10 16.54 -7.00
N ASN A 222 -9.54 16.78 -5.80
CA ASN A 222 -8.20 17.35 -5.67
C ASN A 222 -7.14 16.50 -6.37
N MET A 223 -7.14 15.19 -6.17
CA MET A 223 -6.14 14.29 -6.79
C MET A 223 -6.21 14.35 -8.31
N ASN A 224 -7.42 14.30 -8.87
CA ASN A 224 -7.57 14.33 -10.32
C ASN A 224 -7.20 15.69 -10.91
N ALA A 225 -7.59 16.80 -10.27
CA ALA A 225 -7.32 18.15 -10.75
C ALA A 225 -5.86 18.59 -10.59
N THR A 226 -5.14 18.05 -9.60
CA THR A 226 -3.72 18.39 -9.34
C THR A 226 -2.73 17.34 -9.84
N LYS A 227 -3.19 16.12 -10.15
CA LYS A 227 -2.33 14.95 -10.42
C LYS A 227 -1.32 14.71 -9.29
N SER A 228 -1.76 14.89 -8.04
CA SER A 228 -0.94 14.68 -6.84
C SER A 228 -1.72 13.93 -5.76
N HIS A 229 -1.02 13.12 -4.96
CA HIS A 229 -1.63 12.46 -3.82
C HIS A 229 -1.86 13.38 -2.60
N THR A 230 -1.14 14.50 -2.52
CA THR A 230 -1.00 15.31 -1.30
C THR A 230 -1.49 16.75 -1.46
N ARG A 231 -1.43 17.33 -2.67
CA ARG A 231 -1.85 18.72 -2.91
C ARG A 231 -3.37 18.90 -2.82
N SER A 232 -3.78 20.09 -2.38
CA SER A 232 -5.19 20.52 -2.38
C SER A 232 -5.34 21.75 -3.26
N LEU A 233 -6.46 21.88 -3.95
CA LEU A 233 -6.77 23.08 -4.73
C LEU A 233 -7.10 24.25 -3.81
N ALA A 234 -6.74 25.45 -4.25
CA ALA A 234 -7.20 26.70 -3.64
C ALA A 234 -8.73 26.85 -3.77
N ASP A 235 -9.34 27.58 -2.84
CA ASP A 235 -10.80 27.71 -2.77
C ASP A 235 -11.40 28.43 -4.00
N GLU A 236 -10.65 29.33 -4.63
CA GLU A 236 -11.03 29.97 -5.89
C GLU A 236 -11.28 28.97 -7.03
N VAL A 237 -10.57 27.83 -7.05
CA VAL A 237 -10.76 26.79 -8.06
C VAL A 237 -12.11 26.07 -7.86
N TYR A 238 -12.52 25.86 -6.60
CA TYR A 238 -13.85 25.31 -6.30
C TYR A 238 -14.96 26.28 -6.70
N ASN A 239 -14.75 27.58 -6.52
CA ASN A 239 -15.71 28.58 -6.95
C ASN A 239 -15.81 28.62 -8.49
N ARG A 240 -14.67 28.63 -9.19
CA ARG A 240 -14.61 28.65 -10.65
C ARG A 240 -15.24 27.41 -11.29
N PHE A 241 -15.08 26.23 -10.69
CA PHE A 241 -15.54 24.95 -11.25
C PHE A 241 -16.64 24.28 -10.40
N ARG A 242 -17.47 25.09 -9.73
CA ARG A 242 -18.52 24.61 -8.82
C ARG A 242 -19.46 23.60 -9.48
N ASP A 243 -19.91 23.87 -10.69
CA ASP A 243 -20.84 22.97 -11.41
C ASP A 243 -20.18 21.65 -11.79
N LYS A 244 -18.91 21.68 -12.23
CA LYS A 244 -18.16 20.47 -12.57
C LYS A 244 -17.91 19.61 -11.33
N PHE A 245 -17.59 20.23 -10.19
CA PHE A 245 -17.48 19.54 -8.90
C PHE A 245 -18.83 18.94 -8.46
N GLY A 246 -19.92 19.70 -8.60
CA GLY A 246 -21.28 19.24 -8.28
C GLY A 246 -21.69 18.00 -9.09
N ARG A 247 -21.51 18.03 -10.42
CA ARG A 247 -21.77 16.86 -11.28
C ARG A 247 -20.87 15.67 -10.91
N LEU A 248 -19.60 15.93 -10.59
CA LEU A 248 -18.69 14.88 -10.11
C LEU A 248 -19.22 14.26 -8.82
N ALA A 249 -19.60 15.07 -7.83
CA ALA A 249 -20.10 14.57 -6.55
C ALA A 249 -21.38 13.72 -6.71
N ARG A 250 -22.33 14.15 -7.56
CA ARG A 250 -23.53 13.37 -7.88
C ARG A 250 -23.20 12.02 -8.53
N ASN A 251 -22.22 11.99 -9.42
CA ASN A 251 -21.77 10.73 -10.01
C ASN A 251 -21.03 9.85 -9.00
N GLU A 252 -20.10 10.42 -8.24
CA GLU A 252 -19.21 9.66 -7.36
C GLU A 252 -19.94 9.04 -6.16
N ILE A 253 -21.02 9.64 -5.66
CA ILE A 253 -21.81 8.99 -4.60
C ILE A 253 -22.45 7.69 -5.09
N GLN A 254 -22.93 7.65 -6.34
CA GLN A 254 -23.50 6.46 -6.94
C GLN A 254 -22.43 5.37 -7.11
N ILE A 255 -21.22 5.77 -7.53
CA ILE A 255 -20.08 4.85 -7.63
C ILE A 255 -19.66 4.32 -6.25
N TRP A 256 -19.63 5.18 -5.23
CA TRP A 256 -19.28 4.80 -3.86
C TRP A 256 -20.29 3.80 -3.27
N ILE A 257 -21.60 4.03 -3.46
CA ILE A 257 -22.65 3.12 -3.01
C ILE A 257 -22.52 1.76 -3.71
N LYS A 258 -22.47 1.74 -5.05
CA LYS A 258 -22.35 0.49 -5.82
C LYS A 258 -21.07 -0.29 -5.50
N PHE A 259 -19.98 0.42 -5.20
CA PHE A 259 -18.73 -0.20 -4.76
C PHE A 259 -18.92 -0.93 -3.43
N LEU A 260 -19.62 -0.32 -2.48
CA LEU A 260 -19.93 -0.95 -1.20
C LEU A 260 -20.89 -2.13 -1.36
N ASP A 261 -21.95 -1.98 -2.18
CA ASP A 261 -22.89 -3.07 -2.49
C ASP A 261 -22.15 -4.31 -3.00
N PHE A 262 -21.25 -4.13 -3.99
CA PHE A 262 -20.48 -5.25 -4.54
C PHE A 262 -19.69 -5.99 -3.45
N TRP A 263 -18.88 -5.28 -2.66
CA TRP A 263 -18.03 -5.94 -1.67
C TRP A 263 -18.83 -6.56 -0.54
N MET A 264 -19.91 -5.91 -0.13
CA MET A 264 -20.74 -6.35 1.00
C MET A 264 -21.71 -7.48 0.65
N THR A 265 -22.10 -7.61 -0.62
CA THR A 265 -23.20 -8.52 -1.00
C THR A 265 -22.88 -9.45 -2.18
N GLU A 266 -22.02 -9.05 -3.11
CA GLU A 266 -21.77 -9.79 -4.35
C GLU A 266 -20.41 -10.51 -4.38
N SER A 267 -19.43 -10.05 -3.59
CA SER A 267 -18.04 -10.54 -3.68
C SER A 267 -17.88 -12.01 -3.30
N GLY A 268 -18.80 -12.58 -2.51
CA GLY A 268 -18.81 -13.98 -2.11
C GLY A 268 -17.65 -14.41 -1.20
N VAL A 269 -16.77 -13.51 -0.80
CA VAL A 269 -15.63 -13.78 0.11
C VAL A 269 -15.84 -13.13 1.47
N PRO A 270 -15.16 -13.61 2.53
CA PRO A 270 -15.17 -12.93 3.82
C PRO A 270 -14.69 -11.48 3.70
N VAL A 271 -15.43 -10.56 4.34
CA VAL A 271 -15.12 -9.12 4.33
C VAL A 271 -14.99 -8.56 5.74
N LEU A 272 -13.82 -8.01 6.06
CA LEU A 272 -13.62 -7.17 7.24
C LEU A 272 -13.85 -5.70 6.88
N ILE A 273 -14.77 -5.05 7.56
CA ILE A 273 -15.01 -3.61 7.43
C ILE A 273 -14.07 -2.84 8.36
N VAL A 274 -13.36 -1.87 7.79
CA VAL A 274 -12.55 -0.90 8.53
C VAL A 274 -12.96 0.49 8.08
N ARG A 275 -13.43 1.35 8.98
CA ARG A 275 -13.63 2.76 8.65
C ARG A 275 -12.31 3.50 8.74
N PHE A 276 -12.04 4.40 7.79
CA PHE A 276 -10.87 5.26 7.81
C PHE A 276 -10.81 6.10 9.09
N GLU A 277 -11.99 6.54 9.54
CA GLU A 277 -12.20 7.33 10.75
C GLU A 277 -11.80 6.53 12.01
N ASP A 278 -12.18 5.25 12.10
CA ASP A 278 -11.77 4.37 13.20
C ASP A 278 -10.26 4.07 13.16
N LEU A 279 -9.69 3.91 11.95
CA LEU A 279 -8.26 3.65 11.77
C LEU A 279 -7.40 4.84 12.23
N VAL A 280 -7.84 6.06 11.95
CA VAL A 280 -7.12 7.28 12.38
C VAL A 280 -7.30 7.53 13.87
N GLU A 281 -8.46 7.23 14.43
CA GLU A 281 -8.72 7.39 15.87
C GLU A 281 -7.98 6.36 16.72
N ASN A 282 -8.05 5.08 16.35
CA ASN A 282 -7.41 4.00 17.09
C ASN A 282 -6.68 3.05 16.14
N THR A 283 -5.52 3.50 15.67
CA THR A 283 -4.69 2.75 14.72
C THR A 283 -4.27 1.39 15.24
N GLU A 284 -3.92 1.26 16.53
CA GLU A 284 -3.52 -0.02 17.14
C GLU A 284 -4.65 -1.04 17.08
N ARG A 285 -5.86 -0.65 17.49
CA ARG A 285 -7.05 -1.52 17.45
C ARG A 285 -7.34 -1.98 16.03
N GLU A 286 -7.41 -1.05 15.07
CA GLU A 286 -7.79 -1.42 13.71
C GLU A 286 -6.71 -2.24 13.00
N LEU A 287 -5.41 -2.00 13.26
CA LEU A 287 -4.36 -2.88 12.75
C LEU A 287 -4.45 -4.29 13.32
N SER A 288 -4.71 -4.41 14.63
CA SER A 288 -4.90 -5.70 15.27
C SER A 288 -6.06 -6.48 14.63
N ARG A 289 -7.20 -5.82 14.39
CA ARG A 289 -8.35 -6.41 13.67
C ARG A 289 -7.96 -6.87 12.25
N ILE A 290 -7.27 -6.02 11.50
CA ILE A 290 -6.82 -6.35 10.14
C ILE A 290 -5.90 -7.58 10.15
N LEU A 291 -4.91 -7.63 11.03
CA LEU A 291 -3.95 -8.73 11.08
C LEU A 291 -4.60 -10.03 11.55
N ARG A 292 -5.43 -10.00 12.60
CA ARG A 292 -6.21 -11.18 13.04
C ARG A 292 -7.07 -11.74 11.92
N PHE A 293 -7.76 -10.87 11.18
CA PHE A 293 -8.60 -11.28 10.05
C PHE A 293 -7.77 -11.86 8.91
N SER A 294 -6.68 -11.18 8.56
CA SER A 294 -5.85 -11.55 7.42
C SER A 294 -5.08 -12.84 7.66
N PHE A 295 -4.59 -13.05 8.88
CA PHE A 295 -3.89 -14.28 9.30
C PHE A 295 -4.84 -15.38 9.76
N GLN A 296 -6.14 -15.10 9.86
CA GLN A 296 -7.16 -16.02 10.38
C GLN A 296 -6.80 -16.54 11.79
N GLN A 297 -6.39 -15.63 12.66
CA GLN A 297 -6.01 -15.93 14.04
C GLN A 297 -6.94 -15.22 15.01
N ALA A 298 -7.47 -15.97 15.99
CA ALA A 298 -8.28 -15.43 17.07
C ALA A 298 -7.49 -14.37 17.87
N GLU A 299 -6.24 -14.70 18.18
CA GLU A 299 -5.34 -13.88 18.97
C GLU A 299 -4.00 -13.69 18.26
N LEU A 300 -3.40 -12.52 18.44
CA LEU A 300 -2.03 -12.23 17.98
C LEU A 300 -1.06 -12.42 19.13
N SER A 301 0.12 -12.97 18.84
CA SER A 301 1.19 -13.07 19.84
C SER A 301 1.64 -11.70 20.33
N ASN A 302 2.26 -11.66 21.52
CA ASN A 302 2.79 -10.42 22.09
C ASN A 302 3.76 -9.69 21.14
N ALA A 303 4.57 -10.44 20.39
CA ALA A 303 5.46 -9.88 19.38
C ALA A 303 4.73 -9.09 18.28
N TRP A 304 3.54 -9.55 17.87
CA TRP A 304 2.69 -8.81 16.92
C TRP A 304 2.08 -7.57 17.57
N GLN A 305 1.62 -7.68 18.82
CA GLN A 305 1.07 -6.55 19.57
C GLN A 305 2.12 -5.44 19.75
N ASP A 306 3.37 -5.79 20.06
CA ASP A 306 4.47 -4.83 20.17
C ASP A 306 4.78 -4.14 18.84
N ARG A 307 4.74 -4.88 17.72
CA ARG A 307 4.93 -4.31 16.37
C ARG A 307 3.80 -3.38 15.98
N ILE A 308 2.56 -3.73 16.30
CA ILE A 308 1.40 -2.86 16.06
C ILE A 308 1.56 -1.57 16.86
N ARG A 309 1.85 -1.67 18.16
CA ARG A 309 2.12 -0.51 19.03
C ARG A 309 3.23 0.36 18.46
N HIS A 310 4.32 -0.24 18.01
CA HIS A 310 5.44 0.48 17.41
C HIS A 310 5.02 1.21 16.12
N ALA A 311 4.31 0.52 15.22
CA ALA A 311 3.83 1.10 13.96
C ALA A 311 2.78 2.21 14.17
N ALA A 312 1.96 2.11 15.23
CA ALA A 312 0.97 3.11 15.60
C ALA A 312 1.57 4.30 16.37
N LYS A 313 2.58 4.09 17.23
CA LYS A 313 3.25 5.13 18.03
C LYS A 313 4.14 6.05 17.20
N HIS A 314 4.77 5.53 16.15
CA HIS A 314 5.42 6.40 15.18
C HIS A 314 4.30 7.19 14.50
N GLU A 315 4.13 8.45 14.95
CA GLU A 315 3.06 9.34 14.54
C GLU A 315 2.75 9.15 13.07
N ILE A 316 1.47 9.22 12.72
CA ILE A 316 1.07 9.33 11.33
C ILE A 316 1.85 10.47 10.63
N ASP A 317 2.28 11.47 11.41
CA ASP A 317 3.18 12.57 11.01
C ASP A 317 4.64 12.16 10.75
N ALA A 318 5.07 10.98 11.21
CA ALA A 318 6.37 10.35 10.94
C ALA A 318 6.28 9.15 9.99
N LEU A 319 5.20 9.00 9.21
CA LEU A 319 5.04 7.94 8.19
C LEU A 319 6.03 8.04 7.00
N GLY A 320 6.93 9.03 7.03
CA GLY A 320 7.91 9.33 5.99
C GLY A 320 7.42 10.48 5.12
N SER A 321 7.72 10.44 3.83
CA SER A 321 7.30 11.46 2.84
C SER A 321 5.78 11.48 2.59
N TYR A 322 5.03 10.47 3.02
CA TYR A 322 3.58 10.40 2.81
C TYR A 322 2.83 10.92 4.04
N GLN A 323 2.26 12.12 3.91
CA GLN A 323 1.36 12.72 4.89
C GLN A 323 -0.07 12.65 4.34
N PRO A 324 -0.94 11.75 4.83
CA PRO A 324 -2.32 11.71 4.39
C PRO A 324 -3.02 12.99 4.87
N ARG A 325 -3.63 13.75 3.94
CA ARG A 325 -4.27 15.08 4.18
C ARG A 325 -5.23 15.16 5.38
N SER A 326 -5.76 14.03 5.79
CA SER A 326 -6.65 13.87 6.95
C SER A 326 -5.95 13.21 8.14
N ALA A 327 -5.09 12.23 7.90
CA ALA A 327 -4.51 11.46 8.99
C ALA A 327 -3.51 12.31 9.81
N SER A 328 -2.84 13.30 9.21
CA SER A 328 -1.92 14.22 9.91
C SER A 328 -2.59 15.26 10.82
N ARG A 329 -3.93 15.34 10.81
CA ARG A 329 -4.70 16.14 11.78
C ARG A 329 -5.63 15.28 12.63
N GLY A 330 -5.43 13.96 12.62
CA GLY A 330 -6.24 13.00 13.36
C GLY A 330 -7.74 13.16 13.09
N VAL A 331 -8.53 12.97 14.15
CA VAL A 331 -10.00 13.14 14.16
C VAL A 331 -10.45 14.52 13.75
N ALA A 332 -9.66 15.58 14.00
CA ALA A 332 -10.02 16.95 13.64
C ALA A 332 -10.14 17.16 12.12
N SER A 333 -9.65 16.22 11.31
CA SER A 333 -9.79 16.24 9.86
C SER A 333 -11.10 15.64 9.32
N ILE A 334 -11.84 14.87 10.13
CA ILE A 334 -13.03 14.14 9.69
C ILE A 334 -14.14 15.13 9.38
N GLY A 335 -14.74 15.04 8.19
CA GLY A 335 -15.77 15.98 7.72
C GLY A 335 -15.22 17.37 7.37
N LYS A 336 -13.92 17.48 7.06
CA LYS A 336 -13.29 18.74 6.63
C LYS A 336 -13.97 19.34 5.41
N SER A 337 -14.37 18.51 4.45
CA SER A 337 -15.06 18.95 3.23
C SER A 337 -16.42 19.60 3.53
N LEU A 338 -17.16 19.09 4.52
CA LEU A 338 -18.40 19.69 5.02
C LEU A 338 -18.15 21.02 5.71
N ARG A 339 -17.15 21.10 6.61
CA ARG A 339 -16.76 22.37 7.27
C ARG A 339 -16.33 23.44 6.27
N LYS A 340 -15.68 23.04 5.18
CA LYS A 340 -15.30 23.91 4.06
C LYS A 340 -16.47 24.29 3.14
N LYS A 341 -17.70 23.86 3.45
CA LYS A 341 -18.91 24.11 2.64
C LYS A 341 -18.71 23.76 1.17
N ARG A 342 -18.04 22.62 0.90
CA ARG A 342 -17.79 22.15 -0.48
C ARG A 342 -19.09 21.75 -1.20
N TYR A 343 -20.11 21.38 -0.43
CA TYR A 343 -21.39 20.90 -0.93
C TYR A 343 -22.46 21.93 -0.61
N SER A 344 -23.26 22.31 -1.62
CA SER A 344 -24.49 23.08 -1.40
C SER A 344 -25.57 22.21 -0.75
N ASP A 345 -26.58 22.82 -0.16
CA ASP A 345 -27.68 22.10 0.49
C ASP A 345 -28.44 21.19 -0.48
N ASP A 346 -28.71 21.65 -1.70
CA ASP A 346 -29.31 20.83 -2.76
C ASP A 346 -28.44 19.61 -3.13
N LEU A 347 -27.11 19.82 -3.21
CA LEU A 347 -26.19 18.73 -3.50
C LEU A 347 -26.17 17.75 -2.32
N LEU A 348 -26.08 18.21 -1.07
CA LEU A 348 -26.16 17.36 0.11
C LEU A 348 -27.47 16.56 0.14
N CYS A 349 -28.60 17.20 -0.13
CA CYS A 349 -29.90 16.54 -0.22
C CYS A 349 -29.84 15.37 -1.23
N TYR A 350 -29.36 15.63 -2.44
CA TYR A 350 -29.20 14.59 -3.46
C TYR A 350 -28.27 13.44 -3.02
N LEU A 351 -27.14 13.74 -2.35
CA LEU A 351 -26.23 12.71 -1.86
C LEU A 351 -26.92 11.80 -0.82
N HIS A 352 -27.77 12.35 0.04
CA HIS A 352 -28.53 11.59 1.02
C HIS A 352 -29.64 10.76 0.37
N THR A 353 -30.46 11.38 -0.49
CA THR A 353 -31.50 10.66 -1.24
C THR A 353 -30.93 9.53 -2.08
N SER A 354 -29.74 9.73 -2.67
CA SER A 354 -29.00 8.70 -3.39
C SER A 354 -28.68 7.48 -2.54
N SER A 355 -28.25 7.66 -1.29
CA SER A 355 -27.97 6.55 -0.37
C SER A 355 -29.26 5.85 0.07
N GLN A 356 -30.30 6.62 0.35
CA GLN A 356 -31.60 6.12 0.82
C GLN A 356 -32.37 5.33 -0.24
N SER A 357 -32.14 5.60 -1.53
CA SER A 357 -32.82 4.89 -2.63
C SER A 357 -32.23 3.50 -2.93
N HIS A 358 -31.09 3.16 -2.32
CA HIS A 358 -30.48 1.83 -2.47
C HIS A 358 -30.96 0.87 -1.38
N ARG A 359 -30.72 -0.43 -1.58
CA ARG A 359 -31.12 -1.50 -0.66
C ARG A 359 -30.60 -1.26 0.77
N VAL A 360 -29.41 -0.68 0.89
CA VAL A 360 -28.79 -0.33 2.16
C VAL A 360 -28.46 1.16 2.15
N ASP A 361 -28.98 1.90 3.13
CA ASP A 361 -28.58 3.28 3.36
C ASP A 361 -27.19 3.30 4.02
N TYR A 362 -26.14 3.30 3.17
CA TYR A 362 -24.76 3.22 3.63
C TYR A 362 -24.29 4.45 4.40
N LEU A 363 -24.84 5.64 4.11
CA LEU A 363 -24.57 6.83 4.92
C LEU A 363 -25.00 6.57 6.37
N LYS A 364 -26.25 6.14 6.60
CA LYS A 364 -26.72 5.82 7.95
C LYS A 364 -25.98 4.64 8.56
N ARG A 365 -25.76 3.57 7.78
CA ARG A 365 -25.09 2.35 8.25
C ARG A 365 -23.71 2.66 8.83
N PHE A 366 -22.93 3.52 8.17
CA PHE A 366 -21.57 3.85 8.60
C PHE A 366 -21.47 5.07 9.53
N GLY A 367 -22.59 5.71 9.88
CA GLY A 367 -22.60 6.87 10.77
C GLY A 367 -22.28 8.19 10.06
N TYR A 368 -22.44 8.26 8.74
CA TYR A 368 -22.10 9.42 7.90
C TYR A 368 -23.31 10.28 7.50
N ASP A 369 -24.51 9.95 7.97
CA ASP A 369 -25.71 10.74 7.66
C ASP A 369 -25.67 12.09 8.40
N VAL A 370 -25.66 13.18 7.63
CA VAL A 370 -25.54 14.55 8.17
C VAL A 370 -26.83 14.97 8.87
N CYS A 371 -27.98 14.58 8.32
CA CYS A 371 -29.29 15.07 8.75
C CYS A 371 -29.79 14.41 10.03
N THR A 372 -29.71 13.09 10.10
CA THR A 372 -30.31 12.26 11.16
C THR A 372 -29.30 11.84 12.22
N GLN A 373 -28.02 11.69 11.85
CA GLN A 373 -26.96 11.28 12.78
C GLN A 373 -26.07 12.44 13.20
N GLY A 374 -26.20 13.63 12.59
CA GLY A 374 -25.38 14.79 12.93
C GLY A 374 -23.89 14.62 12.58
N PHE A 375 -23.58 13.85 11.53
CA PHE A 375 -22.22 13.73 11.02
C PHE A 375 -21.70 15.12 10.56
N PRO A 376 -20.44 15.50 10.88
CA PRO A 376 -19.38 14.71 11.52
C PRO A 376 -19.31 14.82 13.04
N LEU A 377 -20.10 15.69 13.68
CA LEU A 377 -19.93 16.03 15.10
C LEU A 377 -20.27 14.87 16.05
N ASN A 378 -21.24 14.04 15.66
CA ASN A 378 -21.74 12.94 16.48
C ASN A 378 -21.27 11.57 16.00
N LEU A 379 -20.16 11.50 15.25
CA LEU A 379 -19.62 10.24 14.77
C LEU A 379 -19.20 9.37 15.96
N LYS A 380 -19.83 8.20 16.10
CA LYS A 380 -19.43 7.19 17.09
C LYS A 380 -18.28 6.34 16.55
N PHE A 381 -17.23 6.17 17.34
CA PHE A 381 -16.07 5.34 17.00
C PHE A 381 -16.23 3.91 17.53
N GLY A 382 -15.55 2.99 16.86
CA GLY A 382 -15.43 1.60 17.31
C GLY A 382 -16.70 0.75 17.23
N CYS A 383 -17.77 1.25 16.60
CA CYS A 383 -19.06 0.55 16.48
C CYS A 383 -18.99 -0.73 15.63
N TYR A 384 -17.95 -0.87 14.80
CA TYR A 384 -17.69 -2.09 14.06
C TYR A 384 -16.81 -3.01 14.91
N GLY A 385 -17.42 -4.01 15.55
CA GLY A 385 -16.75 -5.00 16.39
C GLY A 385 -16.16 -6.18 15.61
N ASP A 386 -15.62 -7.15 16.34
CA ASP A 386 -15.11 -8.42 15.80
C ASP A 386 -16.23 -9.42 15.49
N SER A 387 -17.50 -9.04 15.71
CA SER A 387 -18.69 -9.90 15.61
C SER A 387 -18.95 -10.52 14.22
N ASN A 388 -18.22 -10.07 13.18
CA ASN A 388 -18.27 -10.63 11.82
C ASN A 388 -16.98 -11.39 11.43
N MET A 389 -16.02 -11.58 12.35
CA MET A 389 -14.84 -12.40 12.09
C MET A 389 -15.21 -13.88 12.23
N GLU A 390 -15.97 -14.41 11.27
CA GLU A 390 -15.96 -15.85 11.05
C GLU A 390 -14.57 -16.23 10.55
N TYR A 391 -13.75 -16.81 11.42
CA TYR A 391 -12.45 -17.41 11.09
C TYR A 391 -12.58 -18.67 10.23
N ARG A 392 -13.71 -18.86 9.55
CA ARG A 392 -13.94 -20.02 8.70
C ARG A 392 -13.06 -19.89 7.46
N VAL A 393 -12.31 -20.95 7.19
CA VAL A 393 -11.65 -21.16 5.91
C VAL A 393 -12.76 -21.44 4.89
N ALA A 394 -13.37 -20.38 4.37
CA ALA A 394 -14.22 -20.53 3.21
C ALA A 394 -13.31 -20.72 2.00
N ASP A 395 -13.50 -21.79 1.23
CA ASP A 395 -12.85 -22.03 -0.07
C ASP A 395 -13.35 -21.06 -1.17
N THR A 396 -14.13 -20.06 -0.77
CA THR A 396 -14.63 -19.00 -1.64
C THR A 396 -13.49 -18.11 -2.11
N SER A 397 -13.58 -17.69 -3.37
CA SER A 397 -12.65 -16.75 -3.95
C SER A 397 -13.37 -15.78 -4.88
N VAL A 398 -12.80 -14.59 -5.04
CA VAL A 398 -13.33 -13.54 -5.93
C VAL A 398 -12.32 -13.28 -7.03
N GLN A 399 -12.80 -13.23 -8.27
CA GLN A 399 -12.00 -12.79 -9.41
C GLN A 399 -11.98 -11.27 -9.46
N VAL A 400 -10.78 -10.70 -9.40
CA VAL A 400 -10.56 -9.26 -9.49
C VAL A 400 -10.24 -8.89 -10.92
N ASN A 401 -10.81 -7.76 -11.40
CA ASN A 401 -10.65 -7.26 -12.76
C ASN A 401 -11.25 -8.16 -13.86
N VAL A 402 -12.26 -8.96 -13.51
CA VAL A 402 -13.03 -9.80 -14.44
C VAL A 402 -14.46 -9.28 -14.54
N GLY A 403 -14.89 -8.93 -15.75
CA GLY A 403 -16.21 -8.34 -16.02
C GLY A 403 -16.17 -6.83 -16.25
N ALA A 404 -17.35 -6.21 -16.31
CA ALA A 404 -17.48 -4.78 -16.51
C ALA A 404 -17.28 -4.01 -15.18
N PRO A 405 -16.49 -2.92 -15.16
CA PRO A 405 -16.41 -2.06 -13.99
C PRO A 405 -17.71 -1.27 -13.79
N ILE A 406 -18.00 -0.89 -12.53
CA ILE A 406 -19.13 -0.03 -12.15
C ILE A 406 -19.10 1.27 -12.94
N ARG A 407 -17.92 1.87 -13.09
CA ARG A 407 -17.77 3.09 -13.87
C ARG A 407 -17.73 2.74 -15.36
N PRO A 408 -18.70 3.18 -16.17
CA PRO A 408 -18.67 2.94 -17.60
C PRO A 408 -17.51 3.70 -18.25
N VAL A 409 -17.00 3.18 -19.36
CA VAL A 409 -15.87 3.77 -20.10
C VAL A 409 -16.22 5.19 -20.61
N SER A 410 -17.50 5.45 -20.87
CA SER A 410 -18.04 6.74 -21.30
C SER A 410 -18.27 7.75 -20.16
N CYS A 411 -18.04 7.37 -18.89
CA CYS A 411 -18.24 8.27 -17.76
C CYS A 411 -17.29 9.48 -17.88
N GLU A 412 -17.85 10.70 -17.87
CA GLU A 412 -17.05 11.95 -17.96
C GLU A 412 -16.06 12.13 -16.78
N PHE A 413 -16.24 11.36 -15.70
CA PHE A 413 -15.41 11.37 -14.51
C PHE A 413 -14.46 10.17 -14.43
N GLY A 414 -13.59 10.17 -13.43
CA GLY A 414 -12.51 9.19 -13.31
C GLY A 414 -11.42 9.42 -14.36
N ARG A 415 -11.20 8.45 -15.27
CA ARG A 415 -10.09 8.55 -16.24
C ARG A 415 -10.26 9.72 -17.22
N LEU A 416 -11.49 10.04 -17.62
CA LEU A 416 -11.76 11.14 -18.55
C LEU A 416 -11.61 12.54 -17.91
N LEU A 417 -11.54 12.62 -16.59
CA LEU A 417 -11.29 13.89 -15.89
C LEU A 417 -9.90 14.46 -16.21
N GLN A 418 -8.97 13.63 -16.67
CA GLN A 418 -7.67 14.05 -17.18
C GLN A 418 -7.79 14.99 -18.40
N GLN A 419 -8.71 14.69 -19.33
CA GLN A 419 -8.92 15.51 -20.53
C GLN A 419 -9.47 16.88 -20.16
N TRP A 420 -10.46 16.91 -19.27
CA TRP A 420 -10.98 18.17 -18.73
C TRP A 420 -9.87 18.99 -18.05
N ARG A 421 -9.05 18.36 -17.21
CA ARG A 421 -7.93 19.05 -16.57
C ARG A 421 -6.98 19.65 -17.60
N TYR A 422 -6.56 18.87 -18.60
CA TYR A 422 -5.70 19.38 -19.68
C TYR A 422 -6.30 20.57 -20.42
N SER A 423 -7.62 20.59 -20.65
CA SER A 423 -8.27 21.73 -21.29
C SER A 423 -8.24 23.02 -20.46
N VAL A 424 -8.15 22.93 -19.13
CA VAL A 424 -8.13 24.11 -18.24
C VAL A 424 -6.73 24.46 -17.73
N THR A 425 -5.73 23.60 -17.97
CA THR A 425 -4.33 23.79 -17.53
C THR A 425 -3.33 23.93 -18.69
N ASP A 426 -3.79 24.04 -19.94
CA ASP A 426 -2.93 23.97 -21.13
C ASP A 426 -1.99 22.75 -21.08
N THR A 427 -2.57 21.55 -20.99
CA THR A 427 -1.82 20.29 -20.88
C THR A 427 -0.80 20.30 -19.73
N ASP A 428 -1.22 20.81 -18.58
CA ASP A 428 -0.43 20.97 -17.34
C ASP A 428 0.69 22.01 -17.39
N ARG A 429 0.77 22.85 -18.44
CA ARG A 429 1.72 23.98 -18.48
C ARG A 429 1.36 25.07 -17.47
N ASN A 430 0.07 25.26 -17.22
CA ASN A 430 -0.48 26.23 -16.27
C ASN A 430 -1.30 25.48 -15.20
N PRO A 431 -0.65 24.90 -14.17
CA PRO A 431 -1.35 24.12 -13.15
C PRO A 431 -2.35 24.97 -12.36
N LEU A 432 -3.46 24.34 -11.95
CA LEU A 432 -4.45 24.99 -11.10
C LEU A 432 -3.82 25.39 -9.75
N PRO A 433 -4.18 26.56 -9.18
CA PRO A 433 -3.68 27.01 -7.88
C PRO A 433 -3.93 25.99 -6.76
N THR A 434 -2.90 25.75 -5.94
CA THR A 434 -2.92 24.79 -4.83
C THR A 434 -2.54 25.43 -3.50
N VAL A 435 -3.00 24.84 -2.39
CA VAL A 435 -2.66 25.19 -1.00
C VAL A 435 -1.90 24.09 -0.29
#